data_AF-A0A2U2SIX8-F1
#
_entry.id   AF-A0A2U2SIX8-F1
#
_cell.length_a   1.000
_cell.length_b   1.000
_cell.length_c   1.000
_cell.angle_alpha   90.00
_cell.angle_beta   90.00
_cell.angle_gamma   90.00
#
_symmetry.space_group_name_H-M   'P 1'
#
loop_
_entity.id
_entity.type
_entity.pdbx_description
1 polymer ?
#
loop_
_entity_poly.entity_id
_entity_poly.type
_entity_poly.pdbx_seq_one_letter_code
_entity_poly.pdbx_strand_id
1 'polypeptide(L)'
;METHPIETLLADRLKSLRWSLSLAESCTGGLISHRLTNVAGASEYYLGGVVAYSNAAKQQLLGVKQETLERFGAVSEQTVKEMAQGVQKLFVTQTAISVSGIAGPGGGSPEKPVGTVWIGVAILDQVHATQYRFFGTREQIKQQSAESALWLLATRLTLHQGDSVKLNQLKATQPIAVDFSGEGLDAIRIRAIYWQEKWIAIESMGRRWKDAFGNHFLTQSYQGNVYEVIQRADGCWYLRAPMERPDLA
;
A
#
# COMPACT_ATOMS: atom_id res chain seq x y z
N MET A 1 6.10 -14.86 17.06
CA MET A 1 6.26 -14.95 15.59
C MET A 1 7.06 -13.74 15.17
N GLU A 2 8.28 -13.95 14.64
CA GLU A 2 9.04 -12.85 14.04
C GLU A 2 8.22 -12.25 12.89
N THR A 3 7.94 -10.96 12.96
CA THR A 3 7.31 -10.24 11.85
C THR A 3 8.39 -9.96 10.82
N HIS A 4 8.54 -10.81 9.82
CA HIS A 4 9.43 -10.52 8.70
C HIS A 4 8.91 -9.30 7.92
N PRO A 5 9.79 -8.38 7.49
CA PRO A 5 9.42 -7.30 6.59
C PRO A 5 8.74 -7.85 5.32
N ILE A 6 7.76 -7.11 4.80
CA ILE A 6 6.99 -7.53 3.61
C ILE A 6 7.90 -7.76 2.40
N GLU A 7 9.03 -7.06 2.31
CA GLU A 7 10.04 -7.23 1.28
C GLU A 7 10.64 -8.64 1.30
N THR A 8 10.96 -9.17 2.48
CA THR A 8 11.51 -10.53 2.62
C THR A 8 10.48 -11.57 2.22
N LEU A 9 9.22 -11.40 2.66
CA LEU A 9 8.12 -12.30 2.27
C LEU A 9 7.90 -12.31 0.75
N LEU A 10 7.94 -11.14 0.12
CA LEU A 10 7.85 -11.01 -1.34
C LEU A 10 9.06 -11.63 -2.03
N ALA A 11 10.27 -11.39 -1.53
CA ALA A 11 11.50 -11.95 -2.08
C ALA A 11 11.44 -13.48 -2.12
N ASP A 12 11.15 -14.11 -0.98
CA ASP A 12 11.05 -15.57 -0.86
C ASP A 12 9.99 -16.12 -1.81
N ARG A 13 8.85 -15.42 -1.89
CA ARG A 13 7.75 -15.82 -2.76
C ARG A 13 8.12 -15.74 -4.23
N LEU A 14 8.67 -14.63 -4.68
CA LEU A 14 9.07 -14.44 -6.08
C LEU A 14 10.18 -15.40 -6.49
N LYS A 15 11.18 -15.60 -5.63
CA LYS A 15 12.26 -16.59 -5.83
C LYS A 15 11.70 -18.01 -5.94
N SER A 16 10.77 -18.40 -5.07
CA SER A 16 10.14 -19.73 -5.12
C SER A 16 9.41 -20.00 -6.44
N LEU A 17 8.85 -18.94 -7.05
CA LEU A 17 8.15 -19.02 -8.33
C LEU A 17 9.08 -18.87 -9.53
N ARG A 18 10.35 -18.50 -9.30
CA ARG A 18 11.29 -18.03 -10.33
C ARG A 18 10.70 -16.87 -11.14
N TRP A 19 10.00 -15.98 -10.45
CA TRP A 19 9.35 -14.81 -11.04
C TRP A 19 10.12 -13.55 -10.73
N SER A 20 10.08 -12.62 -11.67
CA SER A 20 10.67 -11.30 -11.54
C SER A 20 9.63 -10.20 -11.36
N LEU A 21 10.10 -9.06 -10.84
CA LEU A 21 9.36 -7.86 -10.47
C LEU A 21 10.03 -6.62 -11.09
N SER A 22 9.22 -5.74 -11.65
CA SER A 22 9.60 -4.39 -12.06
C SER A 22 8.68 -3.33 -11.46
N LEU A 23 9.14 -2.08 -11.38
CA LEU A 23 8.44 -1.00 -10.68
C LEU A 23 8.25 0.26 -11.54
N ALA A 24 7.05 0.81 -11.58
CA ALA A 24 6.75 2.13 -12.12
C ALA A 24 6.35 3.09 -10.99
N GLU A 25 7.28 3.93 -10.55
CA GLU A 25 7.08 4.84 -9.42
C GLU A 25 6.79 6.27 -9.89
N SER A 26 5.91 6.98 -9.17
CA SER A 26 5.71 8.41 -9.34
C SER A 26 5.84 9.13 -8.00
N CYS A 27 4.78 9.22 -7.19
CA CYS A 27 4.81 9.97 -5.94
C CYS A 27 5.78 9.39 -4.88
N THR A 28 6.07 8.09 -4.93
CA THR A 28 7.05 7.42 -4.05
C THR A 28 8.50 7.76 -4.40
N GLY A 29 8.79 8.14 -5.66
CA GLY A 29 10.08 8.67 -6.08
C GLY A 29 11.26 7.70 -5.92
N GLY A 30 11.06 6.40 -6.14
CA GLY A 30 12.12 5.39 -6.01
C GLY A 30 12.15 4.70 -4.64
N LEU A 31 11.26 5.07 -3.73
CA LEU A 31 11.22 4.53 -2.37
C LEU A 31 10.92 3.02 -2.34
N ILE A 32 10.08 2.52 -3.25
CA ILE A 32 9.79 1.07 -3.31
C ILE A 32 11.03 0.33 -3.79
N SER A 33 11.68 0.85 -4.84
CA SER A 33 12.94 0.33 -5.36
C SER A 33 14.02 0.29 -4.26
N HIS A 34 14.20 1.39 -3.52
CA HIS A 34 15.12 1.49 -2.38
C HIS A 34 14.88 0.38 -1.36
N ARG A 35 13.62 0.17 -0.95
CA ARG A 35 13.24 -0.86 0.01
C ARG A 35 13.57 -2.26 -0.48
N LEU A 36 13.22 -2.60 -1.72
CA LEU A 36 13.54 -3.91 -2.30
C LEU A 36 15.04 -4.15 -2.38
N THR A 37 15.83 -3.14 -2.72
CA THR A 37 17.30 -3.27 -2.82
C THR A 37 18.01 -3.42 -1.47
N ASN A 38 17.33 -3.15 -0.35
CA ASN A 38 17.86 -3.42 0.98
C ASN A 38 17.74 -4.91 1.38
N VAL A 39 17.03 -5.74 0.61
CA VAL A 39 16.94 -7.18 0.83
C VAL A 39 18.09 -7.90 0.12
N ALA A 40 18.81 -8.75 0.84
CA ALA A 40 19.88 -9.56 0.28
C ALA A 40 19.38 -10.47 -0.87
N GLY A 41 20.10 -10.47 -1.99
CA GLY A 41 19.72 -11.21 -3.20
C GLY A 41 18.55 -10.60 -3.98
N ALA A 42 18.28 -9.30 -3.82
CA ALA A 42 17.28 -8.57 -4.60
C ALA A 42 17.43 -8.76 -6.12
N SER A 43 18.66 -8.90 -6.62
CA SER A 43 18.96 -9.13 -8.04
C SER A 43 18.35 -10.40 -8.63
N GLU A 44 17.95 -11.37 -7.80
CA GLU A 44 17.33 -12.61 -8.27
C GLU A 44 15.86 -12.43 -8.70
N TYR A 45 15.19 -11.39 -8.20
CA TYR A 45 13.76 -11.17 -8.47
C TYR A 45 13.42 -9.74 -8.88
N TYR A 46 14.21 -8.73 -8.54
CA TYR A 46 13.94 -7.33 -8.90
C TYR A 46 14.84 -6.91 -10.08
N LEU A 47 14.24 -6.67 -11.24
CA LEU A 47 14.99 -6.33 -12.47
C LEU A 47 15.22 -4.83 -12.67
N GLY A 48 14.49 -3.99 -11.94
CA GLY A 48 14.61 -2.55 -12.03
C GLY A 48 13.27 -1.84 -12.06
N GLY A 49 13.32 -0.53 -12.26
CA GLY A 49 12.13 0.30 -12.30
C GLY A 49 12.36 1.64 -12.98
N VAL A 50 11.25 2.32 -13.21
CA VAL A 50 11.18 3.65 -13.80
C VAL A 50 10.50 4.59 -12.82
N VAL A 51 11.17 5.70 -12.50
CA VAL A 51 10.53 6.82 -11.80
C VAL A 51 9.92 7.78 -12.84
N ALA A 52 8.66 7.53 -13.22
CA ALA A 52 7.92 8.32 -14.19
C ALA A 52 7.14 9.45 -13.51
N TYR A 53 7.84 10.49 -13.06
CA TYR A 53 7.22 11.58 -12.29
C TYR A 53 6.28 12.46 -13.16
N SER A 54 6.71 12.85 -14.36
CA SER A 54 5.93 13.70 -15.27
C SER A 54 4.98 12.90 -16.18
N ASN A 55 3.96 13.56 -16.73
CA ASN A 55 3.08 12.97 -17.75
C ASN A 55 3.86 12.57 -19.02
N ALA A 56 4.86 13.34 -19.42
CA ALA A 56 5.72 13.00 -20.54
C ALA A 56 6.51 11.71 -20.27
N ALA A 57 7.08 11.54 -19.07
CA ALA A 57 7.80 10.32 -18.69
C ALA A 57 6.87 9.10 -18.64
N LYS A 58 5.63 9.25 -18.14
CA LYS A 58 4.61 8.19 -18.16
C LYS A 58 4.31 7.72 -19.59
N GLN A 59 4.18 8.64 -20.54
CA GLN A 59 3.95 8.30 -21.94
C GLN A 59 5.18 7.67 -22.60
N GLN A 60 6.33 8.33 -22.51
CA GLN A 60 7.54 7.94 -23.22
C GLN A 60 8.15 6.62 -22.71
N LEU A 61 8.19 6.42 -21.39
CA LEU A 61 8.89 5.29 -20.80
C LEU A 61 7.96 4.10 -20.51
N LEU A 62 6.68 4.37 -20.25
CA LEU A 62 5.72 3.36 -19.81
C LEU A 62 4.57 3.16 -20.80
N GLY A 63 4.52 3.91 -21.91
CA GLY A 63 3.47 3.76 -22.92
C GLY A 63 2.07 4.12 -22.41
N VAL A 64 1.97 4.92 -21.34
CA VAL A 64 0.67 5.48 -20.91
C VAL A 64 0.11 6.31 -22.05
N LYS A 65 -1.17 6.17 -22.36
CA LYS A 65 -1.81 6.87 -23.47
C LYS A 65 -2.06 8.32 -23.12
N GLN A 66 -1.94 9.19 -24.12
CA GLN A 66 -2.28 10.60 -23.97
C GLN A 66 -3.75 10.76 -23.56
N GLU A 67 -4.66 10.02 -24.20
CA GLU A 67 -6.09 10.07 -23.94
C GLU A 67 -6.43 9.64 -22.51
N THR A 68 -5.67 8.70 -21.95
CA THR A 68 -5.83 8.27 -20.55
C THR A 68 -5.48 9.40 -19.60
N LEU A 69 -4.39 10.11 -19.84
CA LEU A 69 -3.96 11.24 -19.02
C LEU A 69 -4.90 12.44 -19.15
N GLU A 70 -5.40 12.72 -20.35
CA GLU A 70 -6.34 13.82 -20.58
C GLU A 70 -7.71 13.58 -19.93
N ARG A 71 -8.25 12.36 -20.06
CA ARG A 71 -9.59 12.04 -19.56
C ARG A 71 -9.65 11.75 -18.07
N PHE A 72 -8.66 11.03 -17.54
CA PHE A 72 -8.69 10.52 -16.17
C PHE A 72 -7.65 11.18 -15.26
N GLY A 73 -6.64 11.83 -15.83
CA GLY A 73 -5.51 12.40 -15.10
C GLY A 73 -4.47 11.34 -14.69
N ALA A 74 -3.31 11.82 -14.25
CA ALA A 74 -2.19 10.99 -13.85
C ALA A 74 -2.45 10.15 -12.58
N VAL A 75 -3.39 10.58 -11.73
CA VAL A 75 -3.79 9.89 -10.51
C VAL A 75 -5.17 9.27 -10.75
N SER A 76 -5.17 8.08 -11.33
CA SER A 76 -6.37 7.34 -11.74
C SER A 76 -6.07 5.85 -11.87
N GLU A 77 -7.13 5.03 -11.84
CA GLU A 77 -7.06 3.60 -12.09
C GLU A 77 -6.42 3.27 -13.44
N GLN A 78 -6.85 3.98 -14.49
CA GLN A 78 -6.43 3.76 -15.88
C GLN A 78 -4.93 4.03 -16.02
N THR A 79 -4.45 5.16 -15.50
CA THR A 79 -3.03 5.50 -15.57
C THR A 79 -2.17 4.47 -14.87
N VAL A 80 -2.53 4.02 -13.65
CA VAL A 80 -1.69 3.04 -12.94
C VAL A 80 -1.73 1.65 -13.59
N LYS A 81 -2.87 1.23 -14.17
CA LYS A 81 -2.94 -0.02 -14.95
C LYS A 81 -1.99 0.03 -16.16
N GLU A 82 -2.03 1.12 -16.92
CA GLU A 82 -1.14 1.31 -18.07
C GLU A 82 0.33 1.39 -17.63
N MET A 83 0.64 2.10 -16.54
CA MET A 83 2.01 2.16 -15.98
C MET A 83 2.52 0.77 -15.58
N ALA A 84 1.69 -0.05 -14.93
CA ALA A 84 2.09 -1.39 -14.49
C ALA A 84 2.36 -2.31 -15.69
N GLN A 85 1.48 -2.30 -16.69
CA GLN A 85 1.67 -3.07 -17.92
C GLN A 85 2.87 -2.58 -18.73
N GLY A 86 3.08 -1.26 -18.77
CA GLY A 86 4.21 -0.63 -19.45
C GLY A 86 5.55 -1.09 -18.89
N VAL A 87 5.71 -1.02 -17.57
CA VAL A 87 6.98 -1.44 -16.94
C VAL A 87 7.17 -2.95 -16.96
N GLN A 88 6.08 -3.73 -16.86
CA GLN A 88 6.13 -5.18 -17.01
C GLN A 88 6.69 -5.58 -18.38
N LYS A 89 6.20 -4.92 -19.45
CA LYS A 89 6.69 -5.14 -20.82
C LYS A 89 8.13 -4.67 -21.00
N LEU A 90 8.48 -3.50 -20.45
CA LEU A 90 9.82 -2.91 -20.56
C LEU A 90 10.91 -3.83 -20.01
N PHE A 91 10.67 -4.45 -18.84
CA PHE A 91 11.63 -5.33 -18.19
C PHE A 91 11.37 -6.83 -18.42
N VAL A 92 10.32 -7.19 -19.16
CA VAL A 92 9.91 -8.58 -19.44
C VAL A 92 9.74 -9.38 -18.13
N THR A 93 9.02 -8.81 -17.17
CA THR A 93 8.81 -9.42 -15.84
C THR A 93 7.47 -10.14 -15.73
N GLN A 94 7.38 -11.14 -14.84
CA GLN A 94 6.10 -11.78 -14.55
C GLN A 94 5.21 -10.89 -13.70
N THR A 95 5.80 -10.04 -12.86
CA THR A 95 5.07 -9.13 -11.99
C THR A 95 5.53 -7.68 -12.15
N ALA A 96 4.62 -6.75 -11.92
CA ALA A 96 4.95 -5.33 -11.86
C ALA A 96 4.06 -4.61 -10.86
N ILE A 97 4.59 -3.55 -10.26
CA ILE A 97 3.84 -2.59 -9.42
C ILE A 97 3.93 -1.22 -10.08
N SER A 98 2.86 -0.45 -10.03
CA SER A 98 2.85 0.97 -10.35
C SER A 98 2.21 1.80 -9.24
N VAL A 99 2.72 3.02 -9.02
CA VAL A 99 2.16 3.94 -8.01
C VAL A 99 2.09 5.36 -8.56
N SER A 100 0.90 5.96 -8.48
CA SER A 100 0.66 7.37 -8.82
C SER A 100 -0.32 8.01 -7.85
N GLY A 101 0.04 9.15 -7.27
CA GLY A 101 -0.75 9.75 -6.21
C GLY A 101 -0.34 11.17 -5.85
N ILE A 102 -1.10 11.77 -4.95
CA ILE A 102 -0.96 13.17 -4.53
C ILE A 102 -0.39 13.20 -3.12
N ALA A 103 0.94 13.27 -2.98
CA ALA A 103 1.57 13.24 -1.65
C ALA A 103 1.45 14.56 -0.87
N GLY A 104 0.95 15.64 -1.47
CA GLY A 104 0.79 16.94 -0.76
C GLY A 104 2.07 17.76 -0.64
N PRO A 105 2.06 18.88 0.12
CA PRO A 105 0.88 19.43 0.81
C PRO A 105 -0.14 20.09 -0.14
N GLY A 106 0.23 20.34 -1.41
CA GLY A 106 -0.67 20.84 -2.45
C GLY A 106 -1.00 19.79 -3.52
N GLY A 107 -1.67 20.23 -4.59
CA GLY A 107 -1.98 19.39 -5.77
C GLY A 107 -3.22 18.51 -5.63
N GLY A 108 -3.94 18.59 -4.52
CA GLY A 108 -5.24 17.94 -4.36
C GLY A 108 -6.40 18.79 -4.90
N SER A 109 -7.50 18.14 -5.24
CA SER A 109 -8.81 18.75 -5.51
C SER A 109 -9.87 18.20 -4.54
N PRO A 110 -11.09 18.76 -4.48
CA PRO A 110 -12.18 18.16 -3.71
C PRO A 110 -12.45 16.69 -4.08
N GLU A 111 -12.35 16.33 -5.36
CA GLU A 111 -12.58 14.98 -5.88
C GLU A 111 -11.37 14.06 -5.66
N LYS A 112 -10.14 14.61 -5.73
CA LYS A 112 -8.89 13.89 -5.51
C LYS A 112 -8.01 14.65 -4.52
N PRO A 113 -8.30 14.60 -3.22
CA PRO A 113 -7.57 15.46 -2.29
C PRO A 113 -6.14 14.94 -2.06
N VAL A 114 -5.33 15.69 -1.33
CA VAL A 114 -3.99 15.24 -0.88
C VAL A 114 -4.09 13.93 -0.11
N GLY A 115 -3.28 12.93 -0.45
CA GLY A 115 -3.33 11.59 0.11
C GLY A 115 -4.02 10.56 -0.79
N THR A 116 -4.67 10.98 -1.87
CA THR A 116 -5.22 10.06 -2.87
C THR A 116 -4.10 9.42 -3.68
N VAL A 117 -4.02 8.10 -3.64
CA VAL A 117 -2.99 7.31 -4.33
C VAL A 117 -3.64 6.12 -5.01
N TRP A 118 -3.34 5.93 -6.28
CA TRP A 118 -3.67 4.71 -7.02
C TRP A 118 -2.43 3.83 -7.09
N ILE A 119 -2.64 2.53 -6.89
CA ILE A 119 -1.61 1.50 -6.98
C ILE A 119 -2.10 0.44 -7.96
N GLY A 120 -1.30 0.16 -9.00
CA GLY A 120 -1.53 -0.91 -9.95
C GLY A 120 -0.59 -2.09 -9.69
N VAL A 121 -1.08 -3.31 -9.92
CA VAL A 121 -0.28 -4.54 -9.91
C VAL A 121 -0.61 -5.35 -11.16
N ALA A 122 0.42 -5.70 -11.92
CA ALA A 122 0.32 -6.65 -13.02
C ALA A 122 0.93 -8.00 -12.58
N ILE A 123 0.24 -9.09 -12.86
CA ILE A 123 0.71 -10.47 -12.67
C ILE A 123 0.37 -11.22 -13.94
N LEU A 124 1.38 -11.66 -14.68
CA LEU A 124 1.24 -12.29 -15.99
C LEU A 124 0.38 -11.41 -16.92
N ASP A 125 -0.77 -11.89 -17.35
CA ASP A 125 -1.73 -11.22 -18.23
C ASP A 125 -2.79 -10.38 -17.48
N GLN A 126 -2.84 -10.47 -16.16
CA GLN A 126 -3.85 -9.80 -15.34
C GLN A 126 -3.31 -8.49 -14.76
N VAL A 127 -4.13 -7.44 -14.78
CA VAL A 127 -3.83 -6.17 -14.12
C VAL A 127 -4.94 -5.77 -13.16
N HIS A 128 -4.56 -5.46 -11.93
CA HIS A 128 -5.45 -4.98 -10.88
C HIS A 128 -5.00 -3.59 -10.42
N ALA A 129 -5.94 -2.78 -9.95
CA ALA A 129 -5.62 -1.49 -9.36
C ALA A 129 -6.55 -1.19 -8.19
N THR A 130 -6.01 -0.51 -7.18
CA THR A 130 -6.73 -0.14 -5.96
C THR A 130 -6.44 1.31 -5.63
N GLN A 131 -7.49 2.04 -5.24
CA GLN A 131 -7.35 3.39 -4.71
C GLN A 131 -7.16 3.34 -3.20
N TYR A 132 -6.21 4.12 -2.72
CA TYR A 132 -5.98 4.39 -1.32
C TYR A 132 -6.14 5.86 -1.02
N ARG A 133 -6.43 6.14 0.24
CA ARG A 133 -6.55 7.49 0.78
C ARG A 133 -5.74 7.58 2.06
N PHE A 134 -4.50 8.03 1.95
CA PHE A 134 -3.58 8.16 3.08
C PHE A 134 -3.67 9.56 3.72
N PHE A 135 -3.25 9.66 4.97
CA PHE A 135 -3.22 10.90 5.72
C PHE A 135 -1.84 11.10 6.34
N GLY A 136 -1.51 12.37 6.64
CA GLY A 136 -0.23 12.76 7.22
C GLY A 136 0.59 13.66 6.31
N THR A 137 1.88 13.77 6.63
CA THR A 137 2.85 14.55 5.86
C THR A 137 3.14 13.90 4.50
N ARG A 138 3.79 14.65 3.60
CA ARG A 138 4.27 14.12 2.31
C ARG A 138 5.09 12.85 2.49
N GLU A 139 5.99 12.82 3.46
CA GLU A 139 6.85 11.66 3.73
C GLU A 139 6.03 10.47 4.25
N GLN A 140 5.11 10.70 5.19
CA GLN A 140 4.22 9.65 5.70
C GLN A 140 3.34 9.07 4.59
N ILE A 141 2.81 9.91 3.69
CA ILE A 141 2.00 9.43 2.55
C ILE A 141 2.87 8.59 1.60
N LYS A 142 4.11 9.01 1.33
CA LYS A 142 5.05 8.22 0.50
C LYS A 142 5.36 6.86 1.12
N GLN A 143 5.61 6.81 2.43
CA GLN A 143 5.88 5.55 3.15
C GLN A 143 4.67 4.60 3.11
N GLN A 144 3.48 5.11 3.45
CA GLN A 144 2.24 4.34 3.37
C GLN A 144 1.95 3.83 1.96
N SER A 145 2.24 4.64 0.93
CA SER A 145 2.09 4.25 -0.47
C SER A 145 3.04 3.11 -0.84
N ALA A 146 4.30 3.18 -0.43
CA ALA A 146 5.30 2.16 -0.71
C ALA A 146 4.96 0.82 -0.02
N GLU A 147 4.59 0.88 1.26
CA GLU A 147 4.16 -0.29 2.06
C GLU A 147 2.94 -0.95 1.40
N SER A 148 1.89 -0.17 1.14
CA SER A 148 0.64 -0.70 0.58
C SER A 148 0.84 -1.30 -0.80
N ALA A 149 1.79 -0.80 -1.59
CA ALA A 149 2.10 -1.35 -2.90
C ALA A 149 2.70 -2.76 -2.84
N LEU A 150 3.62 -2.99 -1.90
CA LEU A 150 4.21 -4.30 -1.64
C LEU A 150 3.16 -5.28 -1.11
N TRP A 151 2.32 -4.84 -0.16
CA TRP A 151 1.23 -5.66 0.35
C TRP A 151 0.19 -6.02 -0.72
N LEU A 152 -0.14 -5.09 -1.61
CA LEU A 152 -1.05 -5.36 -2.70
C LEU A 152 -0.50 -6.47 -3.60
N LEU A 153 0.78 -6.41 -3.99
CA LEU A 153 1.41 -7.48 -4.77
C LEU A 153 1.36 -8.83 -4.02
N ALA A 154 1.74 -8.87 -2.75
CA ALA A 154 1.74 -10.10 -1.95
C ALA A 154 0.34 -10.74 -1.89
N THR A 155 -0.68 -9.90 -1.73
CA THR A 155 -2.09 -10.32 -1.70
C THR A 155 -2.52 -10.89 -3.05
N ARG A 156 -2.21 -10.18 -4.14
CA ARG A 156 -2.58 -10.60 -5.49
C ARG A 156 -1.87 -11.88 -5.91
N LEU A 157 -0.59 -12.06 -5.54
CA LEU A 157 0.15 -13.31 -5.73
C LEU A 157 -0.45 -14.49 -4.99
N THR A 158 -0.96 -14.25 -3.77
CA THR A 158 -1.59 -15.30 -2.96
C THR A 158 -2.94 -15.70 -3.53
N LEU A 159 -3.75 -14.73 -3.94
CA LEU A 159 -5.02 -14.97 -4.65
C LEU A 159 -4.80 -15.73 -5.96
N HIS A 160 -3.78 -15.36 -6.73
CA HIS A 160 -3.44 -16.04 -7.99
C HIS A 160 -3.14 -17.53 -7.82
N GLN A 161 -2.68 -17.96 -6.63
CA GLN A 161 -2.38 -19.36 -6.34
C GLN A 161 -3.53 -20.12 -5.65
N GLY A 162 -4.61 -19.45 -5.28
CA GLY A 162 -5.73 -20.07 -4.56
C GLY A 162 -5.41 -20.47 -3.10
N ASP A 163 -4.37 -19.89 -2.49
CA ASP A 163 -3.95 -20.22 -1.10
C ASP A 163 -4.70 -19.36 -0.08
N SER A 164 -5.90 -19.81 0.32
CA SER A 164 -6.81 -19.08 1.21
C SER A 164 -6.28 -18.91 2.64
N VAL A 165 -5.47 -19.87 3.12
CA VAL A 165 -4.89 -19.83 4.48
C VAL A 165 -3.83 -18.75 4.59
N LYS A 166 -2.89 -18.68 3.63
CA LYS A 166 -1.88 -17.60 3.60
C LYS A 166 -2.51 -16.23 3.36
N LEU A 167 -3.60 -16.17 2.60
CA LEU A 167 -4.31 -14.90 2.37
C LEU A 167 -4.84 -14.29 3.66
N ASN A 168 -5.43 -15.11 4.54
CA ASN A 168 -5.96 -14.64 5.82
C ASN A 168 -4.84 -14.16 6.76
N GLN A 169 -3.68 -14.83 6.75
CA GLN A 169 -2.50 -14.41 7.52
C GLN A 169 -1.93 -13.08 6.99
N LEU A 170 -1.81 -12.91 5.67
CA LEU A 170 -1.34 -11.66 5.07
C LEU A 170 -2.27 -10.48 5.33
N LYS A 171 -3.60 -10.69 5.27
CA LYS A 171 -4.60 -9.64 5.56
C LYS A 171 -4.49 -9.11 6.99
N ALA A 172 -4.11 -9.96 7.94
CA ALA A 172 -3.95 -9.57 9.35
C ALA A 172 -2.72 -8.66 9.60
N THR A 173 -1.85 -8.47 8.61
CA THR A 173 -0.60 -7.72 8.72
C THR A 173 -0.51 -6.52 7.77
N GLN A 174 -1.56 -6.23 7.01
CA GLN A 174 -1.58 -5.12 6.06
C GLN A 174 -1.68 -3.76 6.74
N PRO A 175 -1.01 -2.73 6.19
CA PRO A 175 -1.28 -1.37 6.60
C PRO A 175 -2.72 -1.00 6.23
N ILE A 176 -3.34 -0.21 7.09
CA ILE A 176 -4.64 0.42 6.86
C ILE A 176 -4.44 1.92 6.68
N ALA A 177 -5.32 2.55 5.90
CA ALA A 177 -5.42 3.99 5.95
C ALA A 177 -6.16 4.42 7.21
N VAL A 178 -5.68 5.47 7.87
CA VAL A 178 -6.28 6.00 9.09
C VAL A 178 -6.44 7.51 8.94
N ASP A 179 -7.66 8.00 9.16
CA ASP A 179 -7.91 9.43 9.33
C ASP A 179 -7.66 9.79 10.80
N PHE A 180 -6.60 10.56 11.07
CA PHE A 180 -6.22 10.96 12.42
C PHE A 180 -5.75 12.41 12.48
N SER A 181 -5.65 12.94 13.70
CA SER A 181 -4.99 14.21 14.00
C SER A 181 -4.19 14.11 15.27
N GLY A 182 -3.29 15.06 15.49
CA GLY A 182 -2.39 15.08 16.65
C GLY A 182 -1.12 14.28 16.41
N GLU A 183 -0.11 14.56 17.23
CA GLU A 183 1.21 13.93 17.16
C GLU A 183 1.64 13.46 18.54
N GLY A 184 2.19 12.25 18.62
CA GLY A 184 2.48 11.58 19.88
C GLY A 184 1.27 10.83 20.46
N LEU A 185 1.57 9.80 21.26
CA LEU A 185 0.61 8.79 21.74
C LEU A 185 -0.65 9.40 22.38
N ASP A 186 -0.50 10.47 23.16
CA ASP A 186 -1.59 11.07 23.93
C ASP A 186 -2.43 12.09 23.14
N ALA A 187 -1.81 12.74 22.14
CA ALA A 187 -2.48 13.75 21.33
C ALA A 187 -3.22 13.12 20.13
N ILE A 188 -2.80 11.95 19.66
CA ILE A 188 -3.44 11.26 18.54
C ILE A 188 -4.94 11.07 18.80
N ARG A 189 -5.73 11.40 17.78
CA ARG A 189 -7.17 11.18 17.69
C ARG A 189 -7.48 10.52 16.37
N ILE A 190 -8.00 9.30 16.41
CA ILE A 190 -8.40 8.54 15.23
C ILE A 190 -9.89 8.81 14.97
N ARG A 191 -10.21 9.36 13.79
CA ARG A 191 -11.58 9.65 13.34
C ARG A 191 -12.17 8.52 12.51
N ALA A 192 -11.36 7.87 11.69
CA ALA A 192 -11.81 6.75 10.86
C ALA A 192 -10.65 5.83 10.49
N ILE A 193 -10.97 4.57 10.19
CA ILE A 193 -10.05 3.56 9.69
C ILE A 193 -10.58 2.99 8.37
N TYR A 194 -9.71 2.67 7.42
CA TYR A 194 -10.08 2.01 6.18
C TYR A 194 -9.85 0.51 6.31
N TRP A 195 -10.94 -0.27 6.36
CA TRP A 195 -10.90 -1.71 6.57
C TRP A 195 -11.98 -2.41 5.75
N GLN A 196 -11.65 -3.57 5.16
CA GLN A 196 -12.56 -4.32 4.26
C GLN A 196 -13.17 -3.42 3.16
N GLU A 197 -12.31 -2.65 2.49
CA GLU A 197 -12.67 -1.76 1.38
C GLU A 197 -13.64 -0.61 1.73
N LYS A 198 -13.88 -0.33 3.02
CA LYS A 198 -14.75 0.75 3.49
C LYS A 198 -14.09 1.59 4.58
N TRP A 199 -14.45 2.87 4.61
CA TRP A 199 -14.17 3.73 5.76
C TRP A 199 -15.12 3.41 6.91
N ILE A 200 -14.55 3.16 8.09
CA ILE A 200 -15.26 2.88 9.33
C ILE A 200 -14.99 4.06 10.26
N ALA A 201 -16.04 4.82 10.57
CA ALA A 201 -15.95 5.93 11.52
C ALA A 201 -15.73 5.41 12.94
N ILE A 202 -14.81 6.05 13.65
CA ILE A 202 -14.48 5.77 15.05
C ILE A 202 -15.26 6.76 15.93
N GLU A 203 -16.06 6.21 16.85
CA GLU A 203 -16.86 6.97 17.81
C GLU A 203 -16.00 7.36 19.02
N SER A 204 -15.26 6.40 19.55
CA SER A 204 -14.46 6.60 20.76
C SER A 204 -13.13 5.86 20.71
N MET A 205 -12.19 6.36 21.51
CA MET A 205 -10.88 5.74 21.73
C MET A 205 -10.77 5.33 23.19
N GLY A 206 -10.36 4.09 23.42
CA GLY A 206 -10.09 3.53 24.74
C GLY A 206 -8.60 3.61 25.09
N ARG A 207 -8.08 2.49 25.60
CA ARG A 207 -6.70 2.36 26.06
C ARG A 207 -5.71 2.68 24.95
N ARG A 208 -4.61 3.34 25.33
CA ARG A 208 -3.44 3.59 24.49
C ARG A 208 -2.21 3.10 25.21
N TRP A 209 -1.28 2.51 24.47
CA TRP A 209 -0.02 2.02 25.03
C TRP A 209 1.05 1.99 23.96
N LYS A 210 2.30 1.81 24.38
CA LYS A 210 3.44 1.65 23.49
C LYS A 210 4.15 0.35 23.82
N ASP A 211 4.51 -0.41 22.80
CA ASP A 211 5.36 -1.59 22.92
C ASP A 211 6.40 -1.65 21.78
N ALA A 212 7.03 -2.81 21.58
CA ALA A 212 8.05 -3.01 20.54
C ALA A 212 7.49 -2.90 19.10
N PHE A 213 6.19 -3.11 18.89
CA PHE A 213 5.53 -3.02 17.60
C PHE A 213 5.08 -1.60 17.28
N GLY A 214 4.82 -0.74 18.27
CA GLY A 214 4.54 0.67 18.04
C GLY A 214 3.65 1.33 19.08
N ASN A 215 2.91 2.33 18.66
CA ASN A 215 1.88 3.00 19.43
C ASN A 215 0.53 2.34 19.13
N HIS A 216 -0.15 1.85 20.16
CA HIS A 216 -1.41 1.12 20.06
C HIS A 216 -2.57 1.98 20.53
N PHE A 217 -3.70 1.84 19.83
CA PHE A 217 -4.92 2.58 20.08
C PHE A 217 -6.11 1.62 20.00
N LEU A 218 -6.79 1.41 21.11
CA LEU A 218 -8.08 0.73 21.09
C LEU A 218 -9.14 1.71 20.62
N THR A 219 -9.84 1.38 19.55
CA THR A 219 -10.88 2.23 18.93
C THR A 219 -12.19 1.47 18.84
N GLN A 220 -13.31 2.18 18.96
CA GLN A 220 -14.65 1.61 18.84
C GLN A 220 -15.42 2.39 17.78
N SER A 221 -16.06 1.67 16.85
CA SER A 221 -16.96 2.28 15.87
C SER A 221 -18.37 2.48 16.45
N TYR A 222 -19.17 3.32 15.80
CA TYR A 222 -20.58 3.54 16.13
C TYR A 222 -21.46 2.27 16.09
N GLN A 223 -20.97 1.19 15.46
CA GLN A 223 -21.65 -0.11 15.44
C GLN A 223 -21.24 -1.01 16.62
N GLY A 224 -20.42 -0.50 17.55
CA GLY A 224 -19.92 -1.27 18.70
C GLY A 224 -18.74 -2.19 18.39
N ASN A 225 -18.19 -2.16 17.17
CA ASN A 225 -17.04 -2.98 16.80
C ASN A 225 -15.76 -2.36 17.36
N VAL A 226 -14.92 -3.18 17.99
CA VAL A 226 -13.64 -2.76 18.58
C VAL A 226 -12.48 -3.15 17.67
N TYR A 227 -11.56 -2.22 17.46
CA TYR A 227 -10.36 -2.40 16.64
C TYR A 227 -9.13 -1.95 17.41
N GLU A 228 -8.08 -2.78 17.41
CA GLU A 228 -6.75 -2.38 17.84
C GLU A 228 -6.00 -1.82 16.62
N VAL A 229 -5.74 -0.52 16.66
CA VAL A 229 -5.04 0.22 15.62
C VAL A 229 -3.62 0.49 16.10
N ILE A 230 -2.62 0.16 15.28
CA ILE A 230 -1.20 0.23 15.65
C ILE A 230 -0.49 1.18 14.69
N GLN A 231 0.10 2.25 15.21
CA GLN A 231 1.03 3.09 14.45
C GLN A 231 2.46 2.62 14.72
N ARG A 232 3.13 2.08 13.70
CA ARG A 232 4.51 1.63 13.84
C ARG A 232 5.49 2.79 13.65
N ALA A 233 6.78 2.53 13.95
CA ALA A 233 7.85 3.52 13.82
C ALA A 233 8.08 4.01 12.38
N ASP A 234 7.64 3.24 11.38
CA ASP A 234 7.63 3.61 9.96
C ASP A 234 6.55 4.66 9.61
N GLY A 235 5.70 5.03 10.58
CA GLY A 235 4.58 5.95 10.39
C GLY A 235 3.35 5.33 9.73
N CYS A 236 3.39 4.04 9.39
CA CYS A 236 2.27 3.30 8.84
C CYS A 236 1.36 2.80 9.97
N TRP A 237 0.08 2.69 9.62
CA TRP A 237 -0.97 2.25 10.52
C TRP A 237 -1.38 0.83 10.17
N TYR A 238 -1.65 0.00 11.15
CA TYR A 238 -2.02 -1.41 10.98
C TYR A 238 -3.23 -1.71 11.85
N LEU A 239 -4.02 -2.67 11.42
CA LEU A 239 -5.13 -3.18 12.20
C LEU A 239 -4.77 -4.57 12.71
N ARG A 240 -4.85 -4.80 14.01
CA ARG A 240 -4.91 -6.18 14.48
C ARG A 240 -6.29 -6.71 14.11
N ALA A 241 -6.34 -7.82 13.38
CA ALA A 241 -7.61 -8.48 13.10
C ALA A 241 -8.40 -8.62 14.41
N PRO A 242 -9.71 -8.34 14.43
CA PRO A 242 -10.51 -8.57 15.63
C PRO A 242 -10.27 -10.02 16.03
N MET A 243 -9.82 -10.25 17.27
CA MET A 243 -9.90 -11.60 17.81
C MET A 243 -11.38 -11.97 17.70
N GLU A 244 -11.71 -13.01 16.94
CA GLU A 244 -12.99 -13.69 17.13
C GLU A 244 -13.13 -13.84 18.63
N ARG A 245 -14.21 -13.29 19.20
CA ARG A 245 -14.42 -13.25 20.64
C ARG A 245 -14.02 -14.62 21.20
N PRO A 246 -12.95 -14.74 22.01
CA PRO A 246 -12.91 -15.89 22.89
C PRO A 246 -14.13 -15.70 23.77
N ASP A 247 -14.96 -16.73 23.82
CA ASP A 247 -16.25 -16.73 24.48
C ASP A 247 -16.22 -15.96 25.80
N LEU A 248 -17.28 -15.17 26.03
CA LEU A 248 -17.61 -14.71 27.38
C LEU A 248 -17.73 -15.96 28.27
N ALA A 249 -16.73 -16.15 29.12
CA ALA A 249 -16.78 -16.97 30.33
C ALA A 249 -16.13 -16.18 31.46
#